data_AF-A0A7S3BBP1-F1
#
_entry.id   AF-A0A7S3BBP1-F1
#
_cell.length_a   1.000
_cell.length_b   1.000
_cell.length_c   1.000
_cell.angle_alpha   90.00
_cell.angle_beta   90.00
_cell.angle_gamma   90.00
#
_symmetry.space_group_name_H-M   'P 1'
#
loop_
_entity.id
_entity.type
_entity.pdbx_description
1 polymer ?
#
loop_
_entity_poly.entity_id
_entity_poly.type
_entity_poly.pdbx_seq_one_letter_code
_entity_poly.pdbx_strand_id
1 'polypeptide(L)'
;GKEVSWKLTSQRISVYARGAEVLSGDFFYLVKPDDSTWELEDSCDTGRQLRLSLAKARPNQSWDCCFLHEVDDSITHKCFMDVSVGGIDMGRIVYGFHGDALPQTVEKF
;
A
#
# COMPACT_ATOMS: atom_id res chain seq x y z
N GLY A 1 18.12 28.01 -3.16
CA GLY A 1 17.56 26.76 -3.71
C GLY A 1 16.59 26.20 -2.70
N LYS A 2 15.41 25.72 -3.10
CA LYS A 2 14.42 25.16 -2.17
C LYS A 2 15.02 23.98 -1.41
N GLU A 3 14.99 24.03 -0.08
CA GLU A 3 15.54 22.98 0.78
C GLU A 3 14.74 21.68 0.69
N VAL A 4 13.42 21.81 0.51
CA VAL A 4 12.50 20.69 0.25
C VAL A 4 11.68 21.00 -0.98
N SER A 5 11.49 19.99 -1.81
CA SER A 5 10.51 20.01 -2.90
C SER A 5 9.67 18.76 -2.83
N TRP A 6 8.38 18.89 -3.06
CA TRP A 6 7.47 17.77 -3.13
C TRP A 6 6.64 17.86 -4.40
N LYS A 7 6.20 16.71 -4.89
CA LYS A 7 5.23 16.56 -5.97
C LYS A 7 4.17 15.62 -5.44
N LEU A 8 2.92 16.08 -5.46
CA LEU A 8 1.79 15.32 -4.96
C LEU A 8 0.72 15.28 -6.06
N THR A 9 0.31 14.07 -6.41
CA THR A 9 -0.90 13.81 -7.19
C THR A 9 -1.92 13.12 -6.30
N SER A 10 -3.13 12.88 -6.81
CA SER A 10 -4.14 12.15 -6.04
C SER A 10 -3.73 10.71 -5.69
N GLN A 11 -2.72 10.15 -6.37
CA GLN A 11 -2.33 8.74 -6.23
C GLN A 11 -0.85 8.53 -5.91
N ARG A 12 -0.01 9.55 -5.98
CA ARG A 12 1.44 9.41 -5.77
C ARG A 12 2.04 10.62 -5.08
N ILE A 13 3.03 10.38 -4.24
CA ILE A 13 3.91 11.41 -3.69
C ILE A 13 5.37 11.16 -4.07
N SER A 14 6.10 12.25 -4.27
CA SER A 14 7.57 12.24 -4.35
C SER A 14 8.11 13.45 -3.62
N VAL A 15 8.98 13.21 -2.63
CA VAL A 15 9.55 14.22 -1.76
C VAL A 15 11.07 14.18 -1.88
N TYR A 16 11.65 15.35 -2.09
CA TYR A 16 13.09 15.55 -2.20
C TYR A 16 13.54 16.57 -1.15
N ALA A 17 14.56 16.22 -0.38
CA ALA A 17 15.25 17.14 0.52
C ALA A 17 16.69 17.32 0.03
N ARG A 18 17.11 18.57 -0.16
CA ARG A 18 18.47 18.93 -0.65
C ARG A 18 18.89 18.18 -1.92
N GLY A 19 17.93 17.89 -2.79
CA GLY A 19 18.15 17.17 -4.05
C GLY A 19 18.15 15.64 -3.95
N ALA A 20 18.08 15.06 -2.75
CA ALA A 20 17.95 13.61 -2.55
C ALA A 20 16.48 13.21 -2.34
N GLU A 21 16.06 12.10 -2.94
CA GLU A 21 14.73 11.53 -2.70
C GLU A 21 14.66 10.96 -1.28
N VAL A 22 13.70 11.45 -0.50
CA VAL A 22 13.50 10.99 0.89
C VAL A 22 12.25 10.13 1.05
N LEU A 23 11.26 10.31 0.18
CA LEU A 23 10.03 9.53 0.18
C LEU A 23 9.44 9.52 -1.23
N SER A 24 9.05 8.35 -1.72
CA SER A 24 8.35 8.19 -2.99
C SER A 24 7.46 6.97 -2.90
N GLY A 25 6.23 7.08 -3.39
CA GLY A 25 5.30 5.96 -3.31
C GLY A 25 3.93 6.28 -3.88
N ASP A 26 3.27 5.24 -4.36
CA ASP A 26 1.87 5.27 -4.78
C ASP A 26 0.97 4.98 -3.57
N PHE A 27 -0.05 5.80 -3.36
CA PHE A 27 -0.99 5.62 -2.26
C PHE A 27 -1.93 4.44 -2.53
N PHE A 28 -2.27 3.71 -1.49
CA PHE A 28 -3.29 2.66 -1.57
C PHE A 28 -4.68 3.25 -1.83
N TYR A 29 -4.99 4.37 -1.17
CA TYR A 29 -6.21 5.15 -1.39
C TYR A 29 -5.90 6.56 -1.87
N LEU A 30 -6.84 7.14 -2.63
CA LEU A 30 -6.66 8.47 -3.21
C LEU A 30 -6.65 9.57 -2.13
N VAL A 31 -5.82 10.58 -2.37
CA VAL A 31 -5.73 11.83 -1.60
C VAL A 31 -6.19 13.03 -2.41
N LYS A 32 -6.44 14.15 -1.73
CA LYS A 32 -6.69 15.46 -2.34
C LYS A 32 -5.41 16.29 -2.28
N PRO A 33 -4.71 16.52 -3.40
CA PRO A 33 -3.44 17.25 -3.38
C PRO A 33 -3.57 18.68 -2.84
N ASP A 34 -4.65 19.37 -3.23
CA ASP A 34 -4.87 20.78 -2.89
C ASP A 34 -5.19 20.99 -1.39
N ASP A 35 -5.73 19.95 -0.73
CA ASP A 35 -6.05 19.97 0.71
C ASP A 35 -4.93 19.32 1.56
N SER A 36 -3.85 18.84 0.92
CA SER A 36 -2.73 18.19 1.60
C SER A 36 -1.58 19.17 1.75
N THR A 37 -0.85 19.08 2.87
CA THR A 37 0.23 20.01 3.20
C THR A 37 1.49 19.28 3.67
N TRP A 38 2.60 20.02 3.69
CA TRP A 38 3.84 19.59 4.32
C TRP A 38 4.47 20.76 5.07
N GLU A 39 5.14 20.44 6.18
CA GLU A 39 5.80 21.41 7.04
C GLU A 39 7.13 20.84 7.54
N LEU A 40 8.11 21.70 7.77
CA LEU A 40 9.35 21.34 8.45
C LEU A 40 9.23 21.78 9.91
N GLU A 41 9.33 20.81 10.81
CA GLU A 41 9.28 21.04 12.25
C GLU A 41 10.68 20.77 12.83
N ASP A 42 11.19 21.72 13.60
CA ASP A 42 12.42 21.52 14.39
C ASP A 42 12.00 21.08 15.80
N SER A 43 12.32 19.84 16.15
CA SER A 43 12.08 19.30 17.49
C SER A 43 13.38 19.25 18.28
N CYS A 44 13.32 19.63 19.55
CA CYS A 44 14.47 19.58 20.45
C CYS A 44 15.02 18.16 20.65
N ASP A 45 14.18 17.13 20.52
CA ASP A 45 14.55 15.74 20.86
C ASP A 45 14.99 14.93 19.63
N THR A 46 14.32 15.12 18.50
CA THR A 46 14.49 14.32 17.28
C THR A 46 15.16 15.09 16.15
N GLY A 47 15.48 16.36 16.39
CA GLY A 47 16.01 17.27 15.38
C GLY A 47 14.94 17.66 14.37
N ARG A 48 15.39 17.95 13.15
CA ARG A 48 14.53 18.47 12.08
C ARG A 48 13.74 17.35 11.41
N GLN A 49 12.42 17.49 11.38
CA GLN A 49 11.48 16.52 10.84
C GLN A 49 10.64 17.14 9.72
N LEU A 50 10.30 16.31 8.73
CA LEU A 50 9.33 16.67 7.70
C LEU A 50 7.98 16.05 8.06
N ARG A 51 6.99 16.88 8.32
CA ARG A 51 5.63 16.47 8.63
C ARG A 51 4.77 16.57 7.37
N LEU A 52 4.10 15.49 7.02
CA LEU A 52 3.16 15.41 5.90
C LEU A 52 1.74 15.26 6.44
N SER A 53 0.83 16.09 5.97
CA SER A 53 -0.60 16.02 6.30
C SER A 53 -1.38 15.75 5.03
N LEU A 54 -1.92 14.53 4.90
CA LEU A 54 -2.65 14.09 3.71
C LEU A 54 -4.16 14.15 3.92
N ALA A 55 -4.86 14.84 3.03
CA ALA A 55 -6.32 14.87 3.01
C ALA A 55 -6.88 13.69 2.22
N LYS A 56 -7.71 12.85 2.87
CA LYS A 56 -8.36 11.71 2.21
C LYS A 56 -9.32 12.20 1.11
N ALA A 57 -9.30 11.55 -0.05
CA ALA A 57 -10.28 11.84 -1.10
C ALA A 57 -11.71 11.47 -0.67
N ARG A 58 -11.86 10.41 0.13
CA ARG A 58 -13.15 9.96 0.67
C ARG A 58 -13.22 10.17 2.19
N PRO A 59 -14.24 10.89 2.70
CA PRO A 59 -14.45 11.01 4.14
C PRO A 59 -14.82 9.65 4.74
N ASN A 60 -14.51 9.45 6.02
CA ASN A 60 -14.83 8.24 6.80
C ASN A 60 -14.28 6.93 6.21
N GLN A 61 -13.32 6.98 5.29
CA GLN A 61 -12.62 5.80 4.81
C GLN A 61 -11.50 5.45 5.78
N SER A 62 -11.59 4.27 6.42
CA SER A 62 -10.45 3.69 7.14
C SER A 62 -9.35 3.31 6.16
N TRP A 63 -8.10 3.51 6.56
CA TRP A 63 -6.93 3.13 5.78
C TRP A 63 -6.19 2.05 6.56
N ASP A 64 -6.06 0.87 5.97
CA ASP A 64 -5.27 -0.22 6.54
C ASP A 64 -3.77 -0.07 6.22
N CYS A 65 -3.47 0.67 5.14
CA CYS A 65 -2.13 1.07 4.72
C CYS A 65 -2.18 2.45 4.04
N CYS A 66 -1.02 3.13 3.98
CA CYS A 66 -0.87 4.42 3.32
C CYS A 66 -0.47 4.23 1.85
N PHE A 67 0.50 3.35 1.60
CA PHE A 67 1.09 3.08 0.31
C PHE A 67 0.76 1.68 -0.19
N LEU A 68 0.70 1.55 -1.52
CA LEU A 68 0.39 0.29 -2.18
C LEU A 68 1.43 -0.81 -1.89
N HIS A 69 2.70 -0.45 -1.78
CA HIS A 69 3.79 -1.40 -1.54
C HIS A 69 3.81 -1.98 -0.11
N GLU A 70 2.97 -1.48 0.80
CA GLU A 70 2.79 -2.06 2.12
C GLU A 70 1.91 -3.32 2.08
N VAL A 71 1.21 -3.55 0.97
CA VAL A 71 0.42 -4.76 0.74
C VAL A 71 1.29 -5.82 0.08
N ASP A 72 1.43 -6.96 0.75
CA ASP A 72 2.06 -8.15 0.19
C ASP A 72 1.08 -8.83 -0.78
N ASP A 73 1.34 -8.68 -2.08
CA ASP A 73 0.59 -9.34 -3.15
C ASP A 73 1.24 -10.64 -3.62
N SER A 74 2.29 -11.11 -2.94
CA SER A 74 2.93 -12.38 -3.30
C SER A 74 1.98 -13.55 -3.04
N ILE A 75 1.88 -14.45 -4.02
CA ILE A 75 1.13 -15.71 -3.85
C ILE A 75 2.01 -16.63 -3.00
N THR A 76 1.69 -16.76 -1.72
CA THR A 76 2.43 -17.59 -0.76
C THR A 76 1.99 -19.05 -0.82
N HIS A 77 0.71 -19.29 -1.10
CA HIS A 77 0.11 -20.62 -1.09
C HIS A 77 -0.76 -20.85 -2.31
N LYS A 78 -0.76 -22.09 -2.81
CA LYS A 78 -1.68 -22.55 -3.85
C LYS A 78 -2.42 -23.78 -3.37
N CYS A 79 -3.74 -23.79 -3.48
CA CYS A 79 -4.53 -25.01 -3.36
C CYS A 79 -5.23 -25.31 -4.68
N PHE A 80 -5.64 -26.55 -4.87
CA PHE A 80 -6.35 -26.96 -6.08
C PHE A 80 -7.59 -27.76 -5.75
N MET A 81 -8.58 -27.64 -6.62
CA MET A 81 -9.83 -28.39 -6.55
C MET A 81 -10.02 -29.09 -7.89
N ASP A 82 -10.05 -30.42 -7.87
CA ASP A 82 -10.43 -31.24 -9.02
C ASP A 82 -11.95 -31.31 -9.11
N VAL A 83 -12.50 -31.02 -10.28
CA VAL A 83 -13.94 -30.94 -10.52
C VAL A 83 -14.36 -32.10 -11.39
N SER A 84 -15.40 -32.83 -10.99
CA SER A 84 -16.05 -33.84 -11.83
C SER A 84 -17.56 -33.67 -11.82
N VAL A 85 -18.21 -33.92 -12.95
CA VAL A 85 -19.67 -33.86 -13.10
C VAL A 85 -20.15 -35.17 -13.71
N GLY A 86 -21.01 -35.89 -12.99
CA GLY A 86 -21.49 -37.20 -13.43
C GLY A 86 -20.36 -38.24 -13.61
N GLY A 87 -19.27 -38.11 -12.86
CA GLY A 87 -18.09 -38.98 -12.97
C GLY A 87 -17.16 -38.64 -14.14
N ILE A 88 -17.47 -37.61 -14.94
CA ILE A 88 -16.58 -37.11 -15.99
C ILE A 88 -15.69 -36.04 -15.38
N ASP A 89 -14.38 -36.20 -15.52
CA ASP A 89 -13.38 -35.20 -15.13
C ASP A 89 -13.57 -33.91 -15.95
N MET A 90 -13.79 -32.79 -15.24
CA MET A 90 -13.96 -31.45 -15.81
C MET A 90 -12.70 -30.59 -15.65
N GLY A 91 -11.64 -31.14 -15.03
CA GLY A 91 -10.37 -30.46 -14.82
C GLY A 91 -10.21 -29.84 -13.43
N ARG A 92 -9.17 -29.00 -13.29
CA ARG A 92 -8.67 -28.48 -12.02
C ARG A 92 -8.77 -26.97 -11.93
N ILE A 93 -9.33 -26.47 -10.84
CA ILE A 93 -9.26 -25.06 -10.45
C ILE A 93 -8.08 -24.88 -9.50
N VAL A 94 -7.22 -23.88 -9.75
CA VAL A 94 -6.09 -23.54 -8.88
C VAL A 94 -6.34 -22.17 -8.26
N TYR A 95 -6.34 -22.12 -6.94
CA TYR A 95 -6.46 -20.90 -6.16
C TYR A 95 -5.08 -20.46 -5.68
N GLY A 96 -4.72 -19.20 -5.89
CA GLY A 96 -3.55 -18.57 -5.27
C GLY A 96 -4.01 -17.67 -4.13
N PHE A 97 -3.35 -17.78 -2.98
CA PHE A 97 -3.63 -16.94 -1.83
C PHE A 97 -2.46 -15.99 -1.54
N HIS A 98 -2.80 -14.77 -1.12
CA HIS A 98 -1.85 -13.68 -0.91
C HIS A 98 -1.44 -13.56 0.56
N GLY A 99 -0.13 -13.40 0.79
CA GLY A 99 0.47 -13.14 2.10
C GLY A 99 0.37 -14.27 3.13
N ASP A 100 0.89 -14.03 4.34
CA ASP A 100 0.79 -14.95 5.50
C ASP A 100 -0.57 -14.83 6.24
N ALA A 101 -1.56 -14.19 5.62
CA ALA A 101 -2.83 -13.84 6.24
C ALA A 101 -3.79 -15.03 6.45
N LEU A 102 -3.39 -16.25 6.06
CA LEU A 102 -4.27 -17.42 6.13
C LEU A 102 -3.89 -18.39 7.26
N PRO A 103 -4.89 -18.89 8.01
CA PRO A 103 -4.67 -19.87 9.05
C PRO A 103 -4.20 -21.20 8.43
N GLN A 104 -3.41 -21.97 9.21
CA GLN A 104 -2.86 -23.30 8.92
C GLN A 104 -3.85 -24.35 8.35
N THR A 105 -5.12 -24.01 8.26
CA THR A 105 -6.20 -24.81 7.67
C THR A 105 -6.03 -25.04 6.17
N VAL A 106 -5.33 -24.17 5.42
CA VAL A 106 -5.13 -24.33 3.96
C VAL A 106 -4.24 -25.54 3.64
N GLU A 107 -3.31 -25.92 4.51
CA GLU A 107 -2.45 -27.10 4.32
C GLU A 107 -3.21 -28.44 4.43
N LYS A 108 -4.46 -28.43 4.87
CA LYS A 108 -5.26 -29.63 5.15
C LYS A 108 -6.37 -29.92 4.14
N PHE A 109 -6.42 -29.17 3.03
CA PHE A 109 -7.37 -29.38 1.93
C PHE A 109 -6.72 -30.07 0.73
#